data_AF-A0A9J6ZTW2-F1
#
_entry.id   AF-A0A9J6ZTW2-F1
#
_cell.length_a   1.000
_cell.length_b   1.000
_cell.length_c   1.000
_cell.angle_alpha   90.00
_cell.angle_beta   90.00
_cell.angle_gamma   90.00
#
_symmetry.space_group_name_H-M   'P 1'
#
loop_
_entity.id
_entity.type
_entity.pdbx_description
1 polymer ?
#
loop_
_entity_poly.entity_id
_entity_poly.type
_entity_poly.pdbx_seq_one_letter_code
_entity_poly.pdbx_strand_id
1 'polypeptide(L)'
;MTIATAAVLEPIGEARIALESVDVQANLRGLFADVVVTHVYRNLENVNIEAVYTFPLPLDAVLLDLSLELNGKKLRGVVQPKGEAEERYEDAIDKGDSAVVVAT
;
A
#
# COMPACT_ATOMS: atom_id res chain seq x y z
N MET A 1 16.91 8.39 -17.77
CA MET A 1 15.49 8.11 -17.99
C MET A 1 15.14 6.92 -17.11
N THR A 2 14.77 7.17 -15.86
CA THR A 2 14.46 6.10 -14.91
C THR A 2 13.03 5.66 -15.17
N ILE A 3 12.83 4.40 -15.53
CA ILE A 3 11.50 3.80 -15.61
C ILE A 3 11.00 3.73 -14.17
N ALA A 4 10.06 4.60 -13.79
CA ALA A 4 9.30 4.39 -12.58
C ALA A 4 8.39 3.20 -12.84
N THR A 5 8.71 2.05 -12.23
CA THR A 5 7.83 0.88 -12.22
C THR A 5 6.48 1.30 -11.66
N ALA A 6 5.37 1.07 -12.36
CA ALA A 6 4.05 1.47 -11.87
C ALA A 6 3.76 0.83 -10.51
N ALA A 7 3.00 1.53 -9.66
CA ALA A 7 2.56 0.93 -8.41
C ALA A 7 1.67 -0.29 -8.70
N VAL A 8 1.87 -1.38 -7.98
CA VAL A 8 1.19 -2.66 -8.21
C VAL A 8 0.86 -3.34 -6.89
N LEU A 9 -0.32 -3.97 -6.81
CA LEU A 9 -0.70 -4.88 -5.73
C LEU A 9 -0.65 -6.31 -6.26
N GLU A 10 0.30 -7.10 -5.78
CA GLU A 10 0.53 -8.48 -6.24
C GLU A 10 0.09 -9.47 -5.16
N PRO A 11 -0.72 -10.48 -5.48
CA PRO A 11 -1.08 -11.53 -4.54
C PRO A 11 0.12 -12.45 -4.26
N ILE A 12 0.22 -12.95 -3.04
CA ILE A 12 1.10 -14.08 -2.72
C ILE A 12 0.33 -15.36 -3.11
N GLY A 13 0.74 -16.00 -4.21
CA GLY A 13 0.10 -17.21 -4.76
C GLY A 13 -0.67 -16.96 -6.06
N GLU A 14 -1.73 -17.74 -6.30
CA GLU A 14 -2.51 -17.71 -7.56
C GLU A 14 -3.81 -16.89 -7.49
N ALA A 15 -4.04 -16.16 -6.40
CA ALA A 15 -5.23 -15.33 -6.24
C ALA A 15 -5.31 -14.22 -7.31
N ARG A 16 -6.51 -13.70 -7.56
CA ARG A 16 -6.71 -12.61 -8.53
C ARG A 16 -7.15 -11.33 -7.84
N ILE A 17 -6.52 -10.24 -8.26
CA ILE A 17 -6.78 -8.88 -7.77
C ILE A 17 -7.08 -8.00 -8.97
N ALA A 18 -8.14 -7.19 -8.90
CA ALA A 18 -8.46 -6.18 -9.91
C ALA A 18 -8.09 -4.78 -9.40
N LEU A 19 -7.39 -3.99 -10.22
CA LEU A 19 -7.28 -2.55 -10.04
C LEU A 19 -8.54 -1.89 -10.61
N GLU A 20 -9.39 -1.33 -9.75
CA GLU A 20 -10.66 -0.73 -10.16
C GLU A 20 -10.52 0.73 -10.58
N SER A 21 -9.67 1.49 -9.89
CA SER A 21 -9.44 2.89 -10.21
C SER A 21 -8.08 3.39 -9.75
N VAL A 22 -7.57 4.37 -10.49
CA VAL A 22 -6.39 5.17 -10.17
C VAL A 22 -6.82 6.63 -10.18
N ASP A 23 -6.66 7.34 -9.06
CA ASP A 23 -6.84 8.79 -8.98
C ASP A 23 -5.51 9.43 -8.62
N VAL A 24 -5.10 10.45 -9.39
CA VAL A 24 -3.84 11.17 -9.18
C VAL A 24 -4.14 12.65 -9.08
N GLN A 25 -3.85 13.22 -7.92
CA GLN A 25 -4.01 14.64 -7.64
C GLN A 25 -2.64 15.24 -7.38
N ALA A 26 -2.29 16.28 -8.12
CA ALA A 26 -1.01 16.97 -7.96
C ALA A 26 -1.26 18.47 -7.74
N ASN A 27 -0.73 19.00 -6.64
CA ASN A 27 -0.76 20.42 -6.34
C ASN A 27 0.64 21.01 -6.51
N LEU A 28 0.82 21.89 -7.49
CA LEU A 28 2.09 22.57 -7.75
C LEU A 28 2.27 23.76 -6.80
N ARG A 29 3.36 23.75 -6.03
CA ARG A 29 3.72 24.81 -5.08
C ARG A 29 5.13 25.31 -5.39
N GLY A 30 5.21 26.33 -6.26
CA GLY A 30 6.47 26.87 -6.71
C GLY A 30 7.30 25.81 -7.45
N LEU A 31 8.40 25.36 -6.82
CA LEU A 31 9.29 24.34 -7.37
C LEU A 31 9.01 22.92 -6.85
N PHE A 32 7.98 22.73 -6.03
CA PHE A 32 7.62 21.43 -5.44
C PHE A 32 6.23 21.00 -5.92
N ALA A 33 5.95 19.70 -5.88
CA ALA A 33 4.64 19.14 -6.14
C ALA A 33 4.20 18.27 -4.96
N ASP A 34 3.04 18.57 -4.39
CA ASP A 34 2.36 17.69 -3.45
C ASP A 34 1.48 16.73 -4.26
N VAL A 35 1.85 15.45 -4.29
CA VAL A 35 1.17 14.44 -5.10
C VAL A 35 0.47 13.43 -4.19
N VAL A 36 -0.82 13.22 -4.43
CA VAL A 36 -1.63 12.19 -3.80
C VAL A 36 -2.07 11.20 -4.88
N VAL A 37 -1.76 9.92 -4.65
CA VAL A 37 -2.13 8.82 -5.52
C VAL A 37 -3.07 7.90 -4.73
N THR A 38 -4.26 7.67 -5.27
CA THR A 38 -5.26 6.75 -4.68
C THR A 38 -5.47 5.58 -5.63
N HIS A 39 -5.21 4.36 -5.14
CA HIS A 39 -5.52 3.12 -5.84
C HIS A 39 -6.65 2.38 -5.14
N VAL A 40 -7.61 1.89 -5.91
CA VAL A 40 -8.68 1.02 -5.41
C VAL A 40 -8.49 -0.35 -6.01
N TYR A 41 -8.26 -1.34 -5.15
CA TYR A 41 -8.12 -2.75 -5.53
C TYR A 41 -9.27 -3.58 -4.98
N ARG A 42 -9.69 -4.60 -5.73
CA ARG A 42 -10.67 -5.60 -5.32
C ARG A 42 -10.03 -6.99 -5.34
N ASN A 43 -10.08 -7.67 -4.20
CA ASN A 43 -9.88 -9.12 -4.13
C ASN A 43 -11.05 -9.81 -4.86
N LEU A 44 -10.76 -10.60 -5.90
CA LEU A 44 -11.78 -11.32 -6.68
C LEU A 44 -12.08 -12.72 -6.13
N GLU A 45 -11.38 -13.15 -5.10
CA GLU A 45 -11.60 -14.43 -4.44
C GLU A 45 -12.63 -14.31 -3.31
N ASN A 46 -13.26 -15.44 -2.96
CA ASN A 46 -14.23 -15.52 -1.85
C ASN A 46 -13.58 -15.78 -0.49
N VAL A 47 -12.25 -15.69 -0.41
CA VAL A 47 -11.44 -15.95 0.78
C VAL A 47 -10.49 -14.78 1.00
N ASN A 48 -9.99 -14.62 2.23
CA ASN A 48 -8.92 -13.68 2.53
C ASN A 48 -7.65 -14.09 1.75
N ILE A 49 -6.93 -13.11 1.25
CA ILE A 49 -5.68 -13.30 0.50
C ILE A 49 -4.57 -12.49 1.16
N GLU A 50 -3.34 -12.92 0.93
CA GLU A 50 -2.14 -12.15 1.24
C GLU A 50 -1.65 -11.46 -0.03
N ALA A 51 -1.24 -10.19 0.06
CA ALA A 51 -0.81 -9.41 -1.08
C ALA A 51 0.22 -8.35 -0.69
N VAL A 52 1.13 -8.04 -1.62
CA VAL A 52 2.18 -7.05 -1.46
C VAL A 52 1.89 -5.85 -2.34
N TYR A 53 1.75 -4.67 -1.73
CA TYR A 53 1.64 -3.41 -2.46
C TYR A 53 3.02 -2.77 -2.61
N THR A 54 3.49 -2.65 -3.85
CA THR A 54 4.74 -1.98 -4.19
C THR A 54 4.43 -0.66 -4.87
N PHE A 55 4.93 0.45 -4.33
CA PHE A 55 4.85 1.76 -4.98
C PHE A 55 6.27 2.30 -5.27
N PRO A 56 6.51 2.89 -6.45
CA PRO A 56 7.76 3.56 -6.73
C PRO A 56 7.82 4.86 -5.93
N LEU A 57 8.86 5.04 -5.12
CA LEU A 57 9.21 6.35 -4.59
C LEU A 57 10.35 6.95 -5.44
N PRO A 58 10.13 8.05 -6.17
CA PRO A 58 11.20 8.73 -6.88
C PRO A 58 12.34 9.14 -5.95
N LEU A 59 13.59 9.13 -6.45
CA LEU A 59 14.77 9.53 -5.67
C LEU A 59 14.66 10.95 -5.10
N ASP A 60 13.98 11.85 -5.83
CA ASP A 60 13.80 13.25 -5.44
C ASP A 60 12.48 13.49 -4.70
N ALA A 61 11.83 12.43 -4.19
CA ALA A 61 10.56 12.49 -3.47
C ALA A 61 10.66 11.90 -2.07
N VAL A 62 9.80 12.38 -1.17
CA VAL A 62 9.65 11.86 0.20
C VAL A 62 8.20 11.42 0.40
N LEU A 63 8.01 10.24 0.96
CA LEU A 63 6.69 9.76 1.35
C LEU A 63 6.22 10.52 2.60
N LEU A 64 5.08 11.20 2.50
CA LEU A 64 4.54 12.02 3.60
C LEU A 64 3.52 11.27 4.47
N ASP A 65 2.59 10.56 3.83
CA ASP A 65 1.53 9.81 4.50
C ASP A 65 1.21 8.55 3.67
N LEU A 66 0.87 7.47 4.36
CA LEU A 66 0.32 6.26 3.77
C LEU A 66 -0.87 5.80 4.62
N SER A 67 -2.03 5.72 3.97
CA SER A 67 -3.26 5.22 4.56
C SER A 67 -3.85 4.15 3.66
N LEU A 68 -4.49 3.16 4.28
CA LEU A 68 -5.19 2.08 3.62
C LEU A 68 -6.61 2.03 4.15
N GLU A 69 -7.56 1.63 3.32
CA GLU A 69 -8.92 1.34 3.75
C GLU A 69 -9.27 -0.09 3.33
N LEU A 70 -9.50 -0.96 4.31
CA LEU A 70 -9.86 -2.36 4.08
C LEU A 70 -11.28 -2.59 4.61
N ASN A 71 -12.21 -3.00 3.74
CA ASN A 71 -13.61 -3.26 4.10
C ASN A 71 -14.27 -2.12 4.89
N GLY A 72 -14.01 -0.86 4.51
CA GLY A 72 -14.53 0.33 5.17
C GLY A 72 -13.80 0.74 6.46
N LYS A 73 -12.79 -0.02 6.89
CA LYS A 73 -11.94 0.33 8.04
C LYS A 73 -10.67 1.03 7.55
N LYS A 74 -10.50 2.28 7.97
CA LYS A 74 -9.28 3.05 7.69
C LYS A 74 -8.16 2.64 8.64
N LEU A 75 -7.04 2.25 8.05
CA LEU A 75 -5.77 1.96 8.69
C LEU A 75 -4.79 3.07 8.31
N ARG A 76 -4.14 3.67 9.31
CA ARG A 76 -3.09 4.65 9.10
C ARG A 76 -1.76 3.98 9.41
N GLY A 77 -0.80 4.07 8.49
CA GLY A 77 0.54 3.53 8.71
C GLY A 77 1.20 4.20 9.92
N VAL A 78 1.80 3.41 10.80
CA VAL A 78 2.63 3.89 11.90
C VAL A 78 4.03 3.36 11.67
N VAL A 79 5.02 4.25 11.62
CA VAL A 79 6.43 3.86 11.44
C VAL A 79 6.89 3.15 12.70
N GLN A 80 7.40 1.93 12.53
CA GLN A 80 7.92 1.09 13.60
C GLN A 80 9.25 0.45 13.17
N PRO A 81 10.12 0.06 14.13
CA PRO A 81 11.28 -0.76 13.84
C PRO A 81 10.88 -2.06 13.14
N LYS A 82 11.71 -2.52 12.19
CA LYS A 82 11.40 -3.68 11.34
C LYS A 82 10.97 -4.93 12.12
N GLY A 83 11.73 -5.33 13.15
CA GLY A 83 11.41 -6.53 13.93
C GLY A 83 10.09 -6.42 14.71
N GLU A 84 9.77 -5.24 15.25
CA GLU A 84 8.51 -5.00 15.95
C GLU A 84 7.31 -4.99 14.99
N ALA A 85 7.49 -4.50 13.77
CA ALA A 85 6.47 -4.50 12.74
C ALA A 85 6.17 -5.93 12.24
N GLU A 86 7.20 -6.76 12.06
CA GLU A 86 7.08 -8.17 11.69
C GLU A 86 6.36 -8.97 12.78
N GLU A 87 6.77 -8.84 14.05
CA GLU A 87 6.13 -9.55 15.17
C GLU A 87 4.64 -9.19 15.27
N ARG A 88 4.29 -7.90 15.20
CA ARG A 88 2.90 -7.43 15.25
C ARG A 88 2.05 -7.90 14.07
N TYR A 89 2.67 -8.13 12.92
CA TYR A 89 1.98 -8.65 11.74
C TYR A 89 1.59 -10.10 11.93
N GLU A 90 2.57 -10.96 12.25
CA GLU A 90 2.34 -12.38 12.53
C GLU A 90 1.26 -12.55 13.61
N ASP A 91 1.36 -11.77 14.68
CA ASP A 91 0.40 -11.77 15.79
C ASP A 91 -1.05 -11.41 15.36
N ALA A 92 -1.21 -10.60 14.32
CA ALA A 92 -2.51 -10.19 13.79
C ALA A 92 -3.04 -11.23 12.78
N ILE A 93 -2.17 -11.81 11.97
CA ILE A 93 -2.50 -12.93 11.08
C ILE A 93 -2.99 -14.15 11.89
N ASP A 94 -2.29 -14.51 12.96
CA ASP A 94 -2.66 -15.62 13.85
C ASP A 94 -4.03 -15.41 14.52
N LYS A 95 -4.42 -14.15 14.76
CA LYS A 95 -5.74 -13.77 15.31
C LYS A 95 -6.84 -13.72 14.26
N GLY A 96 -6.50 -13.90 12.98
CA GLY A 96 -7.42 -13.82 11.84
C GLY A 96 -7.80 -12.39 11.44
N ASP A 97 -7.04 -11.40 11.90
CA ASP A 97 -7.26 -9.98 11.56
C ASP A 97 -6.59 -9.63 10.22
N SER A 98 -7.16 -8.65 9.51
CA SER A 98 -6.48 -8.07 8.34
C SER A 98 -5.34 -7.18 8.81
N ALA A 99 -4.10 -7.60 8.53
CA ALA A 99 -2.89 -6.88 8.89
C ALA A 99 -2.20 -6.29 7.65
N VAL A 100 -1.50 -5.16 7.82
CA VAL A 100 -0.71 -4.53 6.76
C VAL A 100 0.63 -4.11 7.35
N VAL A 101 1.72 -4.58 6.75
CA VAL A 101 3.08 -4.08 7.01
C VAL A 101 3.56 -3.32 5.80
N VAL A 102 4.22 -2.20 6.07
CA VAL A 102 4.91 -1.39 5.07
C VAL A 102 6.39 -1.51 5.38
N ALA A 103 7.13 -2.14 4.47
CA ALA A 103 8.58 -2.19 4.52
C ALA A 103 9.14 -1.30 3.40
N THR A 104 10.10 -0.44 3.76
CA THR A 104 10.91 0.34 2.82
C THR A 104 12.25 -0.33 2.59
#